data_AF-A0AAD3H4E7-F1
#
_entry.id   AF-A0AAD3H4E7-F1
#
_cell.length_a   1.000
_cell.length_b   1.000
_cell.length_c   1.000
_cell.angle_alpha   90.00
_cell.angle_beta   90.00
_cell.angle_gamma   90.00
#
_symmetry.space_group_name_H-M   'P 1'
#
loop_
_entity.id
_entity.type
_entity.pdbx_description
1 polymer ?
#
loop_
_entity_poly.entity_id
_entity_poly.type
_entity_poly.pdbx_seq_one_letter_code
_entity_poly.pdbx_strand_id
1 'polypeptide(L)'
;MIWRKNFTYFLERTQDCHDPHWQIQYDVVDEKWWSKIDFVGHMHHIHDDAKSLLKFLRSNKDGLTAWEKVGKDGWEKNGEFLQQNGAGHATGSEEKLAKYYTRELEIFVEEKYAIEWKHDILGFDEIHLFDNENEQSRRKKRNLRYIINIGKN
;
A
#
# COMPACT_ATOMS: atom_id res chain seq x y z
N MET A 1 0.62 18.76 30.10
CA MET A 1 -0.01 17.57 29.48
C MET A 1 1.08 16.78 28.78
N ILE A 2 1.42 15.59 29.28
CA ILE A 2 2.45 14.74 28.67
C ILE A 2 1.77 13.92 27.57
N TRP A 3 2.07 14.22 26.32
CA TRP A 3 1.59 13.43 25.20
C TRP A 3 2.28 12.06 25.22
N ARG A 4 1.48 10.99 25.36
CA ARG A 4 1.99 9.63 25.15
C ARG A 4 2.21 9.46 23.64
N LYS A 5 3.45 9.27 23.23
CA LYS A 5 3.82 8.97 21.85
C LYS A 5 3.33 7.56 21.49
N ASN A 6 2.10 7.45 21.00
CA ASN A 6 1.46 6.21 20.54
C ASN A 6 1.05 6.33 19.06
N PHE A 7 0.40 5.31 18.50
CA PHE A 7 0.02 5.29 17.09
C PHE A 7 -0.99 6.38 16.72
N THR A 8 -1.99 6.64 17.57
CA THR A 8 -2.93 7.77 17.39
C THR A 8 -2.19 9.10 17.33
N TYR A 9 -1.27 9.35 18.27
CA TYR A 9 -0.43 10.56 18.25
C TYR A 9 0.36 10.66 16.94
N PHE A 10 0.94 9.56 16.47
CA PHE A 10 1.63 9.54 15.18
C PHE A 10 0.70 9.94 14.02
N LEU A 11 -0.49 9.34 13.92
CA LEU A 11 -1.47 9.68 12.87
C LEU A 11 -1.93 11.14 12.96
N GLU A 12 -2.15 11.67 14.16
CA GLU A 12 -2.44 13.10 14.36
C GLU A 12 -1.28 13.98 13.86
N ARG A 13 -0.03 13.60 14.17
CA ARG A 13 1.17 14.32 13.67
C ARG A 13 1.29 14.32 12.16
N THR A 14 0.74 13.33 11.45
CA THR A 14 0.74 13.36 9.97
C THR A 14 -0.13 14.49 9.40
N GLN A 15 -0.96 15.15 10.20
CA GLN A 15 -1.82 16.25 9.74
C GLN A 15 -1.14 17.61 9.81
N ASP A 16 -0.19 17.80 10.72
CA ASP A 16 0.44 19.10 10.98
C ASP A 16 1.98 19.08 10.90
N CYS A 17 2.59 17.90 10.79
CA CYS A 17 4.01 17.71 10.54
C CYS A 17 4.24 17.46 9.05
N HIS A 18 4.80 18.46 8.36
CA HIS A 18 5.17 18.34 6.96
C HIS A 18 6.47 17.55 6.84
N ASP A 19 6.34 16.22 6.81
CA ASP A 19 7.43 15.30 6.54
C ASP A 19 7.08 14.50 5.26
N PRO A 20 7.91 14.55 4.22
CA PRO A 20 7.63 13.90 2.95
C PRO A 20 7.44 12.38 3.07
N HIS A 21 7.94 11.74 4.13
CA HIS A 21 7.79 10.30 4.34
C HIS A 21 6.35 9.87 4.68
N TRP A 22 5.49 10.79 5.13
CA TRP A 22 4.08 10.49 5.49
C TRP A 22 3.08 11.25 4.61
N GLN A 23 3.56 11.98 3.61
CA GLN A 23 2.72 12.62 2.61
C GLN A 23 2.10 11.57 1.70
N ILE A 24 0.93 11.89 1.17
CA ILE A 24 0.29 11.12 0.12
C ILE A 24 1.24 11.14 -1.09
N GLN A 25 1.65 9.97 -1.59
CA GLN A 25 2.58 9.85 -2.71
C GLN A 25 2.01 10.50 -3.98
N TYR A 26 0.69 10.48 -4.12
CA TYR A 26 0.01 11.18 -5.20
C TYR A 26 0.40 12.68 -5.28
N ASP A 27 0.46 13.35 -4.14
CA ASP A 27 0.76 14.79 -4.05
C ASP A 27 2.25 15.11 -4.21
N VAL A 28 3.13 14.11 -4.05
CA VAL A 28 4.59 14.28 -4.21
C VAL A 28 4.97 14.39 -5.67
N VAL A 29 4.21 13.78 -6.57
CA VAL A 29 4.44 13.82 -8.02
C VAL A 29 3.61 14.95 -8.62
N ASP A 30 4.27 15.96 -9.20
CA ASP A 30 3.57 17.04 -9.93
C ASP A 30 2.62 16.46 -11.00
N GLU A 31 1.45 17.09 -11.16
CA GLU A 31 0.40 16.66 -12.10
C GLU A 31 0.91 16.39 -13.52
N LYS A 32 1.84 17.24 -14.01
CA LYS A 32 2.46 17.15 -15.34
C LYS A 32 3.27 15.86 -15.56
N TRP A 33 3.66 15.15 -14.50
CA TRP A 33 4.47 13.94 -14.58
C TRP A 33 3.65 12.65 -14.54
N TRP A 34 2.40 12.66 -14.06
CA TRP A 34 1.57 11.45 -13.99
C TRP A 34 1.42 10.76 -15.34
N SER A 35 1.20 11.53 -16.41
CA SER A 35 1.09 10.99 -17.76
C SER A 35 2.42 10.51 -18.37
N LYS A 36 3.54 10.59 -17.62
CA LYS A 36 4.88 10.19 -18.03
C LYS A 36 5.39 8.99 -17.24
N ILE A 37 4.62 8.52 -16.27
CA ILE A 37 4.96 7.33 -15.50
C ILE A 37 4.53 6.12 -16.31
N ASP A 38 5.51 5.44 -16.89
CA ASP A 38 5.29 4.24 -17.72
C ASP A 38 5.48 2.93 -16.94
N PHE A 39 5.85 3.03 -15.65
CA PHE A 39 6.09 1.88 -14.79
C PHE A 39 5.91 2.27 -13.31
N VAL A 40 5.15 1.46 -12.57
CA VAL A 40 5.03 1.53 -11.10
C VAL A 40 5.47 0.19 -10.53
N GLY A 41 6.40 0.23 -9.58
CA GLY A 41 6.89 -0.95 -8.89
C GLY A 41 6.43 -0.95 -7.43
N HIS A 42 6.16 -2.14 -6.90
CA HIS A 42 5.65 -2.34 -5.57
C HIS A 42 6.68 -3.07 -4.71
N MET A 43 6.87 -2.58 -3.48
CA MET A 43 7.86 -3.15 -2.56
C MET A 43 7.59 -4.63 -2.21
N HIS A 44 6.32 -5.04 -2.17
CA HIS A 44 5.93 -6.42 -1.89
C HIS A 44 6.26 -7.37 -3.05
N HIS A 45 6.40 -6.85 -4.28
CA HIS A 45 6.81 -7.58 -5.47
C HIS A 45 8.17 -7.08 -6.01
N ILE A 46 9.02 -6.48 -5.17
CA ILE A 46 10.19 -5.70 -5.64
C ILE A 46 11.12 -6.49 -6.58
N HIS A 47 11.27 -7.79 -6.33
CA HIS A 47 12.06 -8.67 -7.19
C HIS A 47 11.43 -8.82 -8.59
N ASP A 48 10.14 -9.13 -8.63
CA ASP A 48 9.41 -9.41 -9.87
C ASP A 48 9.17 -8.12 -10.68
N ASP A 49 8.86 -7.02 -10.00
CA ASP A 49 8.69 -5.71 -10.61
C ASP A 49 10.03 -5.20 -11.15
N ALA A 50 11.14 -5.40 -10.45
CA ALA A 50 12.46 -5.03 -10.98
C ALA A 50 12.83 -5.86 -12.22
N LYS A 51 12.57 -7.17 -12.22
CA LYS A 51 12.75 -8.01 -13.40
C LYS A 51 11.87 -7.53 -14.57
N SER A 52 10.63 -7.15 -14.28
CA SER A 52 9.68 -6.63 -15.26
C SER A 52 10.14 -5.29 -15.85
N LEU A 53 10.63 -4.37 -15.02
CA LEU A 53 11.22 -3.10 -15.45
C LEU A 53 12.41 -3.33 -16.39
N LEU A 54 13.32 -4.24 -16.05
CA LEU A 54 14.49 -4.54 -16.91
C LEU A 54 14.11 -5.14 -18.26
N LYS A 55 13.02 -5.91 -18.32
CA LYS A 55 12.47 -6.43 -19.58
C LYS A 55 11.73 -5.36 -20.38
N PHE A 56 11.15 -4.37 -19.71
CA PHE A 56 10.47 -3.24 -20.33
C PHE A 56 11.47 -2.27 -21.00
N LEU A 57 12.58 -1.96 -20.32
CA LEU A 57 13.60 -1.02 -20.82
C LEU A 57 14.34 -1.59 -22.04
N ARG A 58 14.10 -1.01 -23.23
CA ARG A 58 14.70 -1.41 -24.51
C ARG A 58 15.68 -0.38 -25.03
N SER A 59 16.84 -0.83 -25.52
CA SER A 59 17.83 0.04 -26.13
C SER A 59 17.46 0.39 -27.57
N ASN A 60 17.53 1.68 -27.90
CA ASN A 60 17.32 2.16 -29.28
C ASN A 60 18.48 1.83 -30.23
N LYS A 61 19.64 1.38 -29.71
CA LYS A 61 20.85 1.12 -30.51
C LYS A 61 20.86 -0.29 -31.13
N ASP A 62 20.52 -1.28 -30.33
CA ASP A 62 20.60 -2.71 -30.70
C ASP A 62 19.29 -3.47 -30.45
N GLY A 63 18.24 -2.77 -29.99
CA GLY A 63 16.93 -3.36 -29.78
C GLY A 63 16.85 -4.32 -28.59
N LEU A 64 17.94 -4.57 -27.87
CA LEU A 64 17.96 -5.48 -26.72
C LEU A 64 17.43 -4.79 -25.47
N THR A 65 16.79 -5.57 -24.61
CA THR A 65 16.32 -5.13 -23.28
C THR A 65 17.48 -5.02 -22.29
N ALA A 66 17.31 -4.23 -21.23
CA ALA A 66 18.26 -4.19 -20.12
C ALA A 66 18.43 -5.57 -19.48
N TRP A 67 17.34 -6.35 -19.40
CA TRP A 67 17.38 -7.74 -18.96
C TRP A 67 18.31 -8.60 -19.82
N GLU A 68 18.23 -8.50 -21.14
CA GLU A 68 19.08 -9.30 -22.05
C GLU A 68 20.55 -8.90 -22.02
N LYS A 69 20.85 -7.62 -21.82
CA LYS A 69 22.23 -7.13 -21.81
C LYS A 69 22.98 -7.43 -20.52
N VAL A 70 22.30 -7.27 -19.39
CA VAL A 70 22.95 -7.29 -18.07
C VAL A 70 22.15 -8.05 -17.02
N GLY A 71 20.81 -8.05 -17.11
CA GLY A 71 19.96 -8.68 -16.10
C GLY A 71 20.14 -10.20 -16.01
N LYS A 72 20.12 -10.93 -17.13
CA LYS A 72 20.26 -12.40 -17.14
C LYS A 72 21.54 -12.88 -16.45
N ASP A 73 22.66 -12.25 -16.77
CA ASP A 73 23.97 -12.67 -16.27
C ASP A 73 24.28 -12.12 -14.89
N GLY A 74 23.84 -10.90 -14.56
CA GLY A 74 24.08 -10.28 -13.26
C GLY A 74 23.13 -10.77 -12.17
N TRP A 75 21.86 -11.01 -12.51
CA TRP A 75 20.77 -11.24 -11.54
C TRP A 75 20.56 -12.71 -11.22
N GLU A 76 20.74 -13.63 -12.18
CA GLU A 76 20.53 -15.06 -11.95
C GLU A 76 21.82 -15.80 -11.54
N LYS A 77 23.02 -15.32 -11.94
CA LYS A 77 24.29 -16.02 -11.68
C LYS A 77 25.04 -15.55 -10.44
N ASN A 78 24.89 -14.28 -10.04
CA ASN A 78 25.70 -13.66 -8.97
C ASN A 78 24.89 -13.28 -7.72
N GLY A 79 23.65 -13.76 -7.61
CA GLY A 79 22.70 -13.36 -6.58
C GLY A 79 21.74 -12.27 -7.07
N GLU A 80 20.51 -12.27 -6.54
CA GLU A 80 19.48 -11.33 -6.97
C GLU A 80 19.81 -9.93 -6.44
N PHE A 81 19.99 -8.95 -7.32
CA PHE A 81 20.40 -7.57 -6.96
C PHE A 81 19.37 -6.83 -6.08
N LEU A 82 18.13 -7.33 -6.03
CA LEU A 82 17.07 -6.92 -5.10
C LEU A 82 16.46 -8.13 -4.42
N GLN A 83 17.30 -9.10 -4.05
CA GLN A 83 16.89 -10.20 -3.18
C GLN A 83 16.16 -9.59 -1.97
N GLN A 84 15.03 -10.18 -1.59
CA GLN A 84 14.48 -9.93 -0.26
C GLN A 84 15.64 -10.09 0.71
N ASN A 85 16.03 -9.02 1.37
CA ASN A 85 17.14 -9.09 2.30
C ASN A 85 16.69 -10.08 3.37
N GLY A 86 17.31 -11.27 3.43
CA GLY A 86 17.03 -12.27 4.45
C GLY A 86 17.38 -11.78 5.86
N ALA A 87 17.92 -10.56 5.97
CA ALA A 87 17.79 -9.75 7.17
C ALA A 87 16.32 -9.70 7.55
N GLY A 88 15.92 -10.60 8.46
CA GLY A 88 14.56 -10.68 8.95
C GLY A 88 14.11 -9.27 9.28
N HIS A 89 13.17 -8.73 8.50
CA HIS A 89 12.42 -7.57 8.90
C HIS A 89 11.85 -7.98 10.27
N ALA A 90 12.48 -7.50 11.34
CA ALA A 90 12.42 -8.11 12.66
C ALA A 90 11.00 -8.12 13.26
N THR A 91 10.05 -7.57 12.52
CA THR A 91 8.63 -7.56 12.83
C THR A 91 7.88 -7.60 11.50
N GLY A 92 7.05 -8.61 11.28
CA GLY A 92 5.95 -8.53 10.31
C GLY A 92 5.05 -7.36 10.70
N SER A 93 5.41 -6.15 10.25
CA SER A 93 4.74 -4.92 10.65
C SER A 93 3.30 -4.92 10.14
N GLU A 94 3.10 -5.49 8.95
CA GLU A 94 1.79 -5.78 8.36
C GLU A 94 0.94 -6.69 9.27
N GLU A 95 1.49 -7.83 9.70
CA GLU A 95 0.82 -8.77 10.62
C GLU A 95 0.53 -8.16 12.01
N LYS A 96 1.15 -7.02 12.34
CA LYS A 96 0.98 -6.30 13.60
C LYS A 96 0.12 -5.05 13.46
N LEU A 97 -0.36 -4.69 12.27
CA LEU A 97 -1.19 -3.50 12.08
C LEU A 97 -2.43 -3.52 12.99
N ALA A 98 -3.11 -4.67 13.07
CA ALA A 98 -4.27 -4.85 13.95
C ALA A 98 -3.99 -4.62 15.45
N LYS A 99 -2.71 -4.63 15.88
CA LYS A 99 -2.33 -4.31 17.27
C LYS A 99 -2.33 -2.81 17.58
N TYR A 100 -2.21 -1.98 16.55
CA TYR A 100 -2.08 -0.53 16.69
C TYR A 100 -3.31 0.22 16.20
N TYR A 101 -4.06 -0.36 15.27
CA TYR A 101 -5.27 0.23 14.73
C TYR A 101 -6.47 0.00 15.65
N THR A 102 -7.32 1.02 15.74
CA THR A 102 -8.76 0.83 16.00
C THR A 102 -9.50 1.01 14.69
N ARG A 103 -10.78 0.65 14.65
CA ARG A 103 -11.63 0.87 13.48
C ARG A 103 -11.68 2.34 13.05
N GLU A 104 -11.73 3.26 14.01
CA GLU A 104 -11.74 4.69 13.74
C GLU A 104 -10.42 5.15 13.11
N LEU A 105 -9.28 4.57 13.53
CA LEU A 105 -7.98 4.86 12.94
C LEU A 105 -7.84 4.26 11.54
N GLU A 106 -8.43 3.09 11.30
CA GLU A 106 -8.50 2.49 9.96
C GLU A 106 -9.29 3.40 9.02
N ILE A 107 -10.51 3.79 9.40
CA ILE A 107 -11.33 4.72 8.62
C ILE A 107 -10.57 6.03 8.36
N PHE A 108 -9.89 6.57 9.36
CA PHE A 108 -9.08 7.78 9.19
C PHE A 108 -7.96 7.61 8.14
N VAL A 109 -7.20 6.51 8.22
CA VAL A 109 -6.12 6.22 7.26
C VAL A 109 -6.70 5.96 5.88
N GLU A 110 -7.78 5.19 5.79
CA GLU A 110 -8.47 4.91 4.53
C GLU A 110 -8.99 6.23 3.89
N GLU A 111 -9.69 7.07 4.63
CA GLU A 111 -10.16 8.34 4.08
C GLU A 111 -9.02 9.28 3.67
N LYS A 112 -7.94 9.34 4.46
CA LYS A 112 -6.81 10.24 4.22
C LYS A 112 -6.02 9.86 2.96
N TYR A 113 -5.71 8.58 2.80
CA TYR A 113 -4.86 8.10 1.71
C TYR A 113 -5.67 7.58 0.50
N ALA A 114 -7.00 7.79 0.50
CA ALA A 114 -7.95 7.30 -0.49
C ALA A 114 -7.55 7.45 -1.95
N ILE A 115 -6.83 8.51 -2.29
CA ILE A 115 -6.41 8.76 -3.66
C ILE A 115 -5.38 7.73 -4.14
N GLU A 116 -4.57 7.14 -3.25
CA GLU A 116 -3.50 6.22 -3.62
C GLU A 116 -4.03 4.88 -4.15
N TRP A 117 -5.11 4.34 -3.58
CA TRP A 117 -5.74 3.10 -4.09
C TRP A 117 -6.85 3.34 -5.11
N LYS A 118 -7.41 4.56 -5.18
CA LYS A 118 -8.38 4.91 -6.24
C LYS A 118 -7.71 5.31 -7.55
N HIS A 119 -6.41 5.62 -7.52
CA HIS A 119 -5.69 6.08 -8.70
C HIS A 119 -5.27 4.90 -9.58
N ASP A 120 -5.79 4.86 -10.80
CA ASP A 120 -5.62 3.75 -11.75
C ASP A 120 -4.16 3.36 -12.04
N ILE A 121 -3.21 4.30 -11.90
CA ILE A 121 -1.79 4.05 -12.15
C ILE A 121 -1.09 3.44 -10.92
N LEU A 122 -1.53 3.79 -9.71
CA LEU A 122 -0.82 3.43 -8.47
C LEU A 122 -1.16 2.01 -8.01
N GLY A 123 -2.42 1.59 -8.12
CA GLY A 123 -2.82 0.20 -7.90
C GLY A 123 -2.57 -0.34 -6.48
N PHE A 124 -2.56 0.53 -5.45
CA PHE A 124 -2.47 0.09 -4.06
C PHE A 124 -3.77 -0.56 -3.58
N ASP A 125 -3.66 -1.52 -2.66
CA ASP A 125 -4.81 -2.18 -2.03
C ASP A 125 -5.25 -1.46 -0.75
N GLU A 126 -6.55 -1.54 -0.45
CA GLU A 126 -7.11 -1.09 0.84
C GLU A 126 -6.73 -2.04 1.98
N ILE A 127 -6.57 -1.50 3.20
CA ILE A 127 -5.95 -2.19 4.34
C ILE A 127 -6.95 -3.10 5.10
N HIS A 128 -8.26 -2.79 5.09
CA HIS A 128 -9.38 -3.68 5.48
C HIS A 128 -9.13 -4.69 6.64
N LEU A 129 -8.55 -4.24 7.74
CA LEU A 129 -8.21 -5.02 8.94
C LEU A 129 -9.45 -5.48 9.72
N PHE A 130 -10.51 -4.66 9.78
CA PHE A 130 -11.68 -4.93 10.63
C PHE A 130 -12.94 -5.36 9.85
N ASP A 131 -12.82 -5.63 8.56
CA ASP A 131 -13.98 -5.97 7.72
C ASP A 131 -14.63 -7.32 8.03
N ASN A 132 -13.89 -8.25 8.64
CA ASN A 132 -14.44 -9.54 9.10
C ASN A 132 -15.37 -9.40 10.33
N GLU A 133 -15.24 -8.34 11.13
CA GLU A 133 -16.19 -8.03 12.22
C GLU A 133 -17.47 -7.35 11.68
N ASN A 134 -17.37 -6.74 10.49
CA ASN A 134 -18.49 -6.13 9.80
C ASN A 134 -19.49 -7.14 9.27
N GLU A 135 -19.09 -8.35 8.89
CA GLU A 135 -20.06 -9.30 8.33
C GLU A 135 -21.04 -9.82 9.40
N GLN A 136 -20.57 -10.10 10.62
CA GLN A 136 -21.44 -10.48 11.74
C GLN A 136 -22.26 -9.31 12.28
N SER A 137 -21.71 -8.10 12.35
CA SER A 137 -22.43 -6.91 12.82
C SER A 137 -23.41 -6.35 11.77
N ARG A 138 -23.10 -6.45 10.47
CA ARG A 138 -24.05 -6.21 9.35
C ARG A 138 -25.15 -7.27 9.32
N ARG A 139 -24.86 -8.57 9.58
CA ARG A 139 -25.87 -9.63 9.76
C ARG A 139 -26.79 -9.36 10.96
N LYS A 140 -26.25 -8.96 12.12
CA LYS A 140 -27.05 -8.57 13.31
C LYS A 140 -27.92 -7.34 13.04
N LYS A 141 -27.38 -6.28 12.41
CA LYS A 141 -28.15 -5.08 12.04
C LYS A 141 -29.23 -5.36 10.99
N ARG A 142 -28.99 -6.28 10.03
CA ARG A 142 -30.00 -6.74 9.07
C ARG A 142 -31.11 -7.57 9.73
N ASN A 143 -30.76 -8.47 10.67
CA ASN A 143 -31.76 -9.22 11.45
C ASN A 143 -32.61 -8.33 12.36
N LEU A 144 -32.02 -7.30 13.01
CA LEU A 144 -32.82 -6.34 13.78
C LEU A 144 -33.76 -5.51 12.90
N ARG A 145 -33.33 -5.09 11.70
CA ARG A 145 -34.20 -4.35 10.76
C ARG A 145 -35.35 -5.22 10.22
N TYR A 146 -35.12 -6.52 10.01
CA TYR A 146 -36.19 -7.44 9.65
C TYR A 146 -37.21 -7.59 10.79
N ILE A 147 -36.76 -7.83 12.03
CA ILE A 147 -37.65 -8.00 13.20
C ILE A 147 -38.51 -6.75 13.46
N ILE A 148 -37.97 -5.54 13.27
CA ILE A 148 -38.72 -4.29 13.45
C ILE A 148 -39.80 -4.10 12.37
N ASN A 149 -39.62 -4.66 11.16
CA ASN A 149 -40.57 -4.53 10.05
C ASN A 149 -41.67 -5.62 10.03
N ILE A 150 -41.56 -6.70 10.81
CA ILE A 150 -42.61 -7.73 10.93
C ILE A 150 -43.61 -7.45 12.06
N GLY A 151 -43.37 -6.41 12.87
CA GLY A 151 -44.23 -6.02 14.01
C GLY A 151 -45.14 -4.82 13.74
N LYS A 152 -45.28 -4.39 12.48
CA LYS A 152 -46.21 -3.31 12.07
C LYS A 152 -47.10 -3.80 10.92
N ASN A 153 -48.11 -4.57 11.27
CA ASN A 153 -49.37 -4.72 10.53
C ASN A 153 -50.48 -4.95 11.54
#